data_AF-A0A6G4ZU25-F1
#
_entry.id   AF-A0A6G4ZU25-F1
#
_cell.length_a   1.000
_cell.length_b   1.000
_cell.length_c   1.000
_cell.angle_alpha   90.00
_cell.angle_beta   90.00
_cell.angle_gamma   90.00
#
_symmetry.space_group_name_H-M   'P 1'
#
loop_
_entity.id
_entity.type
_entity.pdbx_description
1 polymer ?
#
loop_
_entity_poly.entity_id
_entity_poly.type
_entity_poly.pdbx_seq_one_letter_code
_entity_poly.pdbx_strand_id
1 'polypeptide(L)' 'MKMGTMVLSKQKDSLYDPFRKLWVAALPEEVVRQKLLHVMITQLGFPKNFLVVEKQLSELPHLSGMVGLP' A
#
# COMPACT_ATOMS: atom_id res chain seq x y z
N MET A 1 -15.79 -34.09 17.11
CA MET A 1 -16.20 -32.73 16.67
C MET A 1 -14.94 -31.87 16.61
N LYS A 2 -14.76 -31.14 15.50
CA LYS A 2 -13.53 -30.42 15.12
C LYS A 2 -13.18 -29.32 16.12
N MET A 3 -11.89 -29.13 16.40
CA MET A 3 -11.28 -27.80 16.47
C MET A 3 -9.88 -27.91 15.85
N GLY A 4 -9.80 -27.66 14.54
CA GLY A 4 -8.53 -27.46 13.87
C GLY A 4 -7.96 -26.14 14.37
N THR A 5 -6.90 -26.22 15.17
CA THR A 5 -6.12 -25.07 15.60
C THR A 5 -5.56 -24.42 14.33
N MET A 6 -6.09 -23.24 13.97
CA MET A 6 -5.52 -22.43 12.89
C MET A 6 -4.07 -22.16 13.24
N VAL A 7 -3.17 -22.64 12.37
CA VAL A 7 -1.76 -22.31 12.42
C VAL A 7 -1.68 -20.80 12.18
N LEU A 8 -1.42 -20.02 13.23
CA LEU A 8 -0.97 -18.64 13.12
C LEU A 8 0.42 -18.68 12.47
N SER A 9 0.44 -18.76 11.14
CA SER A 9 1.66 -18.56 10.37
C SER A 9 2.19 -17.17 10.74
N LYS A 10 3.35 -17.11 11.41
CA LYS A 10 4.09 -15.86 11.65
C LYS A 10 4.13 -15.07 10.34
N GLN A 11 3.26 -14.07 10.20
CA GLN A 11 3.39 -13.10 9.12
C GLN A 11 4.72 -12.39 9.39
N LYS A 12 5.63 -12.42 8.42
CA LYS A 12 6.88 -11.65 8.47
C LYS A 12 6.56 -10.24 8.95
N ASP A 13 7.20 -9.80 10.03
CA ASP A 13 6.89 -8.52 10.68
C ASP A 13 6.98 -7.31 9.72
N SER A 14 7.71 -7.46 8.62
CA SER A 14 7.85 -6.47 7.56
C SER A 14 7.79 -7.09 6.17
N LEU A 15 7.24 -6.33 5.21
CA LEU A 15 7.32 -6.57 3.79
C LEU A 15 8.11 -5.45 3.10
N TYR A 16 8.82 -5.79 2.03
CA TYR A 16 9.53 -4.80 1.23
C TYR A 16 8.59 -4.25 0.17
N ASP A 17 8.40 -2.92 0.16
CA ASP A 17 7.68 -2.21 -0.88
C ASP A 17 8.65 -1.86 -2.02
N PRO A 18 8.57 -2.52 -3.20
CA PRO A 18 9.48 -2.25 -4.32
C PRO A 18 9.23 -0.89 -5.00
N PHE A 19 8.06 -0.28 -4.78
CA PHE A 19 7.68 1.00 -5.37
C PHE A 19 8.22 2.17 -4.54
N ARG A 20 8.11 2.08 -3.20
CA ARG A 20 8.65 3.07 -2.25
C ARG A 20 10.10 2.80 -1.83
N LYS A 21 10.64 1.61 -2.16
CA LYS A 21 11.99 1.15 -1.80
C LYS A 21 12.27 1.19 -0.31
N LEU A 22 11.30 0.75 0.50
CA LEU A 22 11.40 0.74 1.95
C LEU A 22 10.71 -0.49 2.55
N TRP A 23 11.11 -0.85 3.76
CA TRP A 23 10.47 -1.92 4.53
C TRP A 23 9.31 -1.33 5.32
N VAL A 24 8.12 -1.90 5.15
CA VAL A 24 6.88 -1.52 5.86
C VAL A 24 6.39 -2.68 6.71
N ALA A 25 5.67 -2.37 7.78
CA ALA A 25 5.01 -3.39 8.60
C ALA A 25 4.02 -4.18 7.73
N ALA A 26 4.00 -5.50 7.86
CA ALA A 26 3.12 -6.36 7.07
C ALA A 26 1.68 -6.40 7.60
N LEU A 27 1.09 -5.22 7.84
CA LEU A 27 -0.29 -5.08 8.26
C LEU A 27 -1.24 -5.56 7.15
N PRO A 28 -2.45 -6.06 7.48
CA PRO A 28 -3.42 -6.50 6.48
C PRO A 28 -3.70 -5.46 5.39
N GLU A 29 -3.81 -4.18 5.77
CA GLU A 29 -4.05 -3.05 4.87
C GLU A 29 -2.88 -2.87 3.87
N GLU A 30 -1.64 -3.01 4.35
CA GLU A 30 -0.44 -2.88 3.51
C GLU A 30 -0.30 -4.07 2.56
N VAL A 31 -0.65 -5.29 2.99
CA VAL A 31 -0.68 -6.47 2.12
C VAL A 31 -1.67 -6.26 0.95
N VAL A 32 -2.85 -5.73 1.24
CA VAL A 32 -3.85 -5.41 0.20
C VAL A 32 -3.34 -4.29 -0.71
N ARG A 33 -2.73 -3.24 -0.14
CA ARG A 33 -2.16 -2.11 -0.89
C ARG A 33 -1.08 -2.53 -1.87
N GLN A 34 -0.11 -3.36 -1.45
CA GLN A 34 0.93 -3.88 -2.35
C GLN A 34 0.34 -4.69 -3.51
N LYS A 35 -0.65 -5.54 -3.23
CA LYS A 35 -1.34 -6.31 -4.27
C LYS A 35 -2.04 -5.40 -5.26
N LEU A 36 -2.73 -4.36 -4.78
CA LEU A 36 -3.42 -3.39 -5.64
C LEU A 36 -2.42 -2.60 -6.49
N LEU A 37 -1.36 -2.05 -5.90
CA LEU A 37 -0.31 -1.33 -6.63
C LEU A 37 0.32 -2.19 -7.72
N HIS A 38 0.59 -3.46 -7.42
CA HIS A 38 1.09 -4.40 -8.41
C HIS A 38 0.13 -4.54 -9.59
N VAL A 39 -1.16 -4.80 -9.36
CA VAL A 39 -2.17 -4.91 -10.42
C VAL A 39 -2.26 -3.62 -11.23
N MET A 40 -2.34 -2.46 -10.57
CA MET A 40 -2.45 -1.17 -11.25
C MET A 40 -1.26 -0.92 -12.19
N ILE A 41 -0.04 -1.19 -11.72
CA ILE A 41 1.16 -0.88 -12.49
C ILE A 41 1.41 -1.92 -13.59
N THR A 42 1.31 -3.22 -13.26
CA THR A 42 1.75 -4.28 -14.18
C THR A 42 0.66 -4.76 -15.14
N GLN A 43 -0.61 -4.73 -14.72
CA GLN A 43 -1.72 -5.26 -15.51
C GLN A 43 -2.53 -4.14 -16.17
N LEU A 44 -2.75 -3.05 -15.44
CA LEU A 44 -3.59 -1.94 -15.92
C LEU A 44 -2.77 -0.78 -16.52
N GLY A 45 -1.45 -0.81 -16.42
CA GLY A 45 -0.56 0.16 -17.05
C GLY A 45 -0.55 1.55 -16.40
N PHE A 46 -0.99 1.68 -15.14
CA PHE A 46 -0.91 2.95 -14.43
C PHE A 46 0.57 3.34 -14.22
N PRO A 47 0.99 4.56 -14.60
CA PRO A 47 2.37 4.99 -14.41
C PRO A 47 2.69 5.10 -12.92
N LYS A 48 3.68 4.34 -12.44
CA LYS A 48 4.08 4.36 -11.02
C LYS A 48 4.41 5.76 -10.48
N ASN A 49 4.89 6.67 -11.33
CA ASN A 49 5.28 8.02 -10.95
C ASN A 49 4.08 8.93 -10.63
N PHE A 50 2.85 8.51 -10.97
CA PHE A 50 1.61 9.23 -10.66
C PHE A 50 0.80 8.54 -9.55
N LEU A 51 1.33 7.49 -8.93
CA LEU A 51 0.71 6.84 -7.78
C LEU A 51 1.42 7.28 -6.50
N VAL A 52 0.69 8.01 -5.66
CA VAL A 52 1.18 8.49 -4.37
C VAL A 52 0.56 7.67 -3.24
N VAL A 53 1.40 7.15 -2.36
CA VAL A 53 0.99 6.26 -1.26
C VAL A 53 1.32 6.91 0.08
N GLU A 54 0.34 6.97 0.97
CA GLU A 54 0.49 7.45 2.36
C GLU A 54 1.15 8.83 2.47
N LYS A 55 0.77 9.75 1.57
CA LYS A 55 1.13 11.17 1.66
C LYS A 55 -0.05 11.98 2.16
N GLN A 56 0.22 12.94 3.04
CA GLN A 56 -0.74 13.97 3.37
C GLN A 56 -0.93 14.90 2.18
N LEU A 57 -2.14 15.45 2.02
CA LEU A 57 -2.43 16.40 0.95
C LEU A 57 -1.56 17.66 1.05
N SER A 58 -1.21 18.07 2.26
CA SER A 58 -0.28 19.17 2.54
C SER A 58 1.13 18.95 1.99
N GLU A 59 1.55 17.71 1.77
CA GLU A 59 2.85 17.36 1.17
C GLU A 59 2.85 17.46 -0.36
N LEU A 60 1.69 17.75 -0.98
CA LEU A 60 1.50 17.79 -2.43
C LEU A 60 1.32 19.24 -2.89
N PRO A 61 2.40 19.97 -3.24
CA PRO A 61 2.34 21.41 -3.49
C PRO A 61 1.46 21.79 -4.69
N HIS A 62 1.33 20.89 -5.66
CA HIS A 62 0.44 21.08 -6.82
C HIS A 62 -1.05 20.99 -6.46
N LEU A 63 -1.40 20.52 -5.25
CA LEU A 63 -2.77 20.49 -4.73
C LEU A 63 -3.08 21.66 -3.78
N SER A 64 -2.08 22.48 -3.41
CA SER A 64 -2.19 23.54 -2.38
C SER A 64 -3.25 24.62 -2.65
N GLY A 65 -3.70 24.78 -3.90
CA GLY A 65 -4.73 25.74 -4.29
C GLY A 65 -6.09 25.12 -4.61
N MET A 66 -6.28 23.81 -4.41
CA MET A 66 -7.55 23.15 -4.71
C MET A 66 -8.56 23.42 -3.58
N VAL A 67 -9.54 24.28 -3.87
CA VAL A 67 -10.65 24.58 -2.96
C VAL A 67 -11.51 23.34 -2.77
N GLY A 68 -11.71 22.89 -1.52
CA GLY A 68 -12.62 21.80 -1.17
C GLY A 68 -12.01 20.42 -0.98
N LEU A 69 -10.68 20.31 -0.87
CA LEU A 69 -10.05 19.09 -0.34
C LEU A 69 -10.15 19.09 1.20
N PRO A 70 -10.51 17.95 1.83
CA PRO A 70 -10.63 17.84 3.29
C PRO A 70 -9.30 18.04 4.02
#